data_AF-A0A9E9J0W9-F1
#
_entry.id   AF-A0A9E9J0W9-F1
#
_cell.length_a   1.000
_cell.length_b   1.000
_cell.length_c   1.000
_cell.angle_alpha   90.00
_cell.angle_beta   90.00
_cell.angle_gamma   90.00
#
_symmetry.space_group_name_H-M   'P 1'
#
loop_
_entity.id
_entity.type
_entity.pdbx_description
1 polymer ?
#
loop_
_entity_poly.entity_id
_entity_poly.type
_entity_poly.pdbx_seq_one_letter_code
_entity_poly.pdbx_strand_id
1 'polypeptide(L)'
;MQTPTYCWKWDFGFIILTHVIMSVAVSVGLIGVSALFTLGEEVESGSEVKEAYECGLDPFTYQIPPTYLHFFPIGVLFLLFDVELIVCLPISLMSISSDLRGMVWFALFVILTLGLIVEIMSGLLEWKDSPF
;
A
#
# COMPACT_ATOMS: atom_id res chain seq x y z
N MET A 1 38.15 -3.29 -25.04
CA MET A 1 38.12 -3.36 -23.56
C MET A 1 36.66 -3.39 -23.12
N GLN A 2 36.10 -4.59 -22.94
CA GLN A 2 34.76 -4.77 -22.35
C GLN A 2 34.91 -4.74 -20.84
N THR A 3 34.26 -3.79 -20.17
CA THR A 3 34.10 -3.84 -18.72
C THR A 3 33.05 -4.92 -18.38
N PRO A 4 33.26 -5.73 -17.34
CA PRO A 4 32.28 -6.74 -16.93
C PRO A 4 31.06 -6.06 -16.28
N THR A 5 29.95 -5.99 -17.01
CA THR A 5 28.66 -5.42 -16.54
C THR A 5 27.96 -6.26 -15.46
N TYR A 6 28.51 -7.43 -15.13
CA TYR A 6 27.96 -8.37 -14.14
C TYR A 6 28.51 -8.19 -12.71
N CYS A 7 29.50 -7.32 -12.49
CA CYS A 7 30.00 -7.03 -11.13
C CYS A 7 28.94 -6.28 -10.30
N TRP A 8 28.29 -5.27 -10.89
CA TRP A 8 27.37 -4.35 -10.20
C TRP A 8 26.05 -4.97 -9.75
N LYS A 9 25.65 -6.13 -10.30
CA LYS A 9 24.36 -6.78 -9.97
C LYS A 9 24.37 -7.44 -8.60
N TRP A 10 25.49 -8.03 -8.20
CA TRP A 10 25.63 -8.67 -6.89
C TRP A 10 25.93 -7.66 -5.79
N ASP A 11 26.64 -6.57 -6.10
CA ASP A 11 26.89 -5.47 -5.17
C ASP A 11 25.60 -4.73 -4.79
N PHE A 12 24.70 -4.45 -5.75
CA PHE A 12 23.47 -3.69 -5.46
C PHE A 12 22.48 -4.47 -4.58
N GLY A 13 22.29 -5.76 -4.84
CA GLY A 13 21.45 -6.63 -4.02
C GLY A 13 21.99 -6.79 -2.59
N PHE A 14 23.31 -6.91 -2.46
CA PHE A 14 23.99 -6.98 -1.17
C PHE A 14 23.89 -5.66 -0.37
N ILE A 15 24.02 -4.51 -1.05
CA ILE A 15 23.85 -3.19 -0.42
C ILE A 15 22.42 -3.00 0.09
N ILE A 16 21.41 -3.35 -0.71
CA ILE A 16 20.00 -3.26 -0.28
C ILE A 16 19.75 -4.19 0.92
N LEU A 17 20.20 -5.43 0.83
CA LEU A 17 20.00 -6.42 1.90
C LEU A 17 20.63 -5.95 3.22
N THR A 18 21.87 -5.46 3.17
CA THR A 18 22.56 -4.97 4.38
C THR A 18 21.86 -3.74 4.96
N HIS A 19 21.37 -2.82 4.13
CA HIS A 19 20.65 -1.64 4.62
C HIS A 19 19.31 -1.98 5.28
N VAL A 20 18.56 -2.94 4.71
CA VAL A 20 17.30 -3.42 5.30
C VAL A 20 17.54 -4.13 6.64
N ILE A 21 18.61 -4.93 6.75
CA ILE A 21 18.96 -5.57 8.02
C ILE A 21 19.31 -4.52 9.07
N MET A 22 20.08 -3.49 8.70
CA MET A 22 20.43 -2.41 9.61
C MET A 22 19.21 -1.60 10.07
N SER A 23 18.26 -1.29 9.19
CA SER A 23 17.06 -0.53 9.56
C SER A 23 16.17 -1.33 10.52
N VAL A 24 15.95 -2.62 10.26
CA VAL A 24 15.18 -3.50 11.16
C VAL A 24 15.86 -3.63 12.52
N ALA A 25 17.19 -3.80 12.54
CA ALA A 25 17.94 -3.89 13.80
C ALA A 25 17.80 -2.63 14.64
N VAL A 26 17.85 -1.44 14.02
CA VAL A 26 17.64 -0.16 14.70
C VAL A 26 16.21 -0.05 15.25
N SER A 27 15.19 -0.40 14.46
CA SER A 27 13.80 -0.36 14.91
C SER A 27 13.55 -1.29 16.11
N VAL A 28 14.07 -2.52 16.05
CA VAL A 28 13.96 -3.48 17.17
C VAL A 28 14.71 -2.97 18.40
N GLY A 29 15.90 -2.37 18.22
CA GLY A 29 16.65 -1.76 19.31
C GLY A 29 15.88 -0.65 20.03
N LEU A 30 15.23 0.25 19.27
CA LEU A 30 14.43 1.33 19.85
C LEU A 30 13.19 0.80 20.60
N ILE A 31 12.51 -0.21 20.05
CA ILE A 31 11.39 -0.87 20.72
C ILE A 31 11.89 -1.56 22.01
N GLY A 32 13.04 -2.22 21.97
CA GLY A 32 13.62 -2.87 23.16
C GLY A 32 13.97 -1.89 24.27
N VAL A 33 14.60 -0.76 23.94
CA VAL A 33 14.94 0.28 24.92
C VAL A 33 13.68 0.91 25.52
N SER A 34 12.67 1.23 24.71
CA SER A 34 11.41 1.78 25.22
C SER A 34 10.67 0.79 26.12
N ALA A 35 10.67 -0.51 25.80
CA ALA A 35 10.08 -1.55 26.65
C ALA A 35 10.84 -1.73 27.97
N LEU A 36 12.18 -1.64 27.97
CA LEU A 36 12.96 -1.70 29.20
C LEU A 36 12.68 -0.51 30.13
N PHE A 37 12.42 0.67 29.57
CA PHE A 37 12.04 1.84 30.34
C PHE A 37 10.67 1.68 31.00
N THR A 38 9.68 1.14 30.27
CA THR A 38 8.32 0.94 30.81
C THR A 38 8.22 -0.20 31.83
N LEU A 39 9.11 -1.20 31.79
CA LEU A 39 9.19 -2.24 32.83
C LEU A 39 9.73 -1.73 34.18
N GLY A 40 10.39 -0.57 34.20
CA GLY A 40 10.89 0.07 35.42
C GLY A 40 9.84 0.88 36.18
N GLU A 41 8.71 1.19 35.54
CA GLU A 41 7.58 1.89 36.15
C GLU A 41 6.45 0.90 36.43
N GLU A 42 6.05 0.76 37.69
CA GLU A 42 4.79 0.08 38.03
C GLU A 42 3.64 0.97 37.53
N VAL A 43 3.18 0.73 36.31
CA VAL A 43 1.94 1.34 35.82
C VAL A 43 0.80 0.74 36.64
N GLU A 44 0.18 1.53 37.53
CA GLU A 44 -1.05 1.15 38.21
C GLU A 44 -2.10 0.79 37.14
N SER A 45 -2.28 -0.51 36.95
CA SER A 45 -3.17 -1.12 35.98
C SER A 45 -4.62 -1.04 36.48
N GLY A 46 -5.14 0.17 36.67
CA GLY A 46 -6.58 0.39 36.83
C GLY A 46 -7.32 0.00 35.55
N SER A 47 -8.52 -0.58 35.66
CA SER A 47 -9.35 -0.96 34.51
C SER A 47 -9.60 0.23 33.57
N GLU A 48 -9.72 1.43 34.14
CA GLU A 48 -10.00 2.69 33.45
C GLU A 48 -8.88 3.11 32.48
N VAL A 49 -7.62 2.75 32.76
CA VAL A 49 -6.47 3.07 31.89
C VAL A 49 -6.42 2.13 30.66
N LYS A 50 -7.12 0.99 30.72
CA LYS A 50 -7.16 -0.02 29.64
C LYS A 50 -8.42 0.05 28.79
N GLU A 51 -9.37 0.92 29.13
CA GLU A 51 -10.59 1.10 28.35
C GLU A 51 -10.32 1.98 27.13
N ALA A 52 -10.82 1.55 25.97
CA ALA A 52 -10.45 2.13 24.68
C ALA A 52 -11.03 3.53 24.42
N TYR A 53 -11.89 4.05 25.31
CA TYR A 53 -12.50 5.38 25.22
C TYR A 53 -13.19 5.71 26.55
N GLU A 54 -13.16 6.98 26.99
CA GLU A 54 -13.76 7.44 28.27
C GLU A 54 -15.30 7.30 28.34
N CYS A 55 -15.95 6.84 27.27
CA CYS A 55 -17.41 6.83 27.19
C CYS A 55 -18.06 5.54 27.74
N GLY A 56 -17.31 4.56 28.24
CA GLY A 56 -17.88 3.30 28.78
C GLY A 56 -18.74 2.54 27.75
N LEU A 57 -18.50 2.79 26.46
CA LEU A 57 -19.21 2.13 25.36
C LEU A 57 -18.57 0.77 25.10
N ASP A 58 -19.29 -0.29 25.47
CA ASP A 58 -18.91 -1.65 25.10
C ASP A 58 -18.77 -1.76 23.58
N PRO A 59 -17.59 -2.18 23.06
CA PRO A 59 -17.35 -2.29 21.61
C PRO A 59 -18.24 -3.33 20.92
N PHE A 60 -18.98 -4.13 21.69
CA PHE A 60 -19.88 -5.18 21.22
C PHE A 60 -21.38 -4.81 21.32
N THR A 61 -21.73 -3.71 21.99
CA THR A 61 -23.14 -3.39 22.29
C THR A 61 -23.83 -2.65 21.14
N TYR A 62 -23.07 -1.97 20.27
CA TYR A 62 -23.61 -1.33 19.07
C TYR A 62 -23.13 -2.07 17.82
N GLN A 63 -24.07 -2.68 17.08
CA GLN A 63 -23.78 -3.20 15.74
C GLN A 63 -23.63 -2.02 14.80
N ILE A 64 -22.44 -1.42 14.78
CA ILE A 64 -22.06 -0.45 13.77
C ILE A 64 -22.21 -1.19 12.43
N PRO A 65 -23.08 -0.72 11.50
CA PRO A 65 -23.17 -1.33 10.20
C PRO A 65 -21.77 -1.31 9.56
N PRO A 66 -21.36 -2.37 8.84
CA PRO A 66 -20.02 -2.47 8.31
C PRO A 66 -19.77 -1.34 7.30
N THR A 67 -19.15 -0.25 7.76
CA THR A 67 -18.79 0.94 6.97
C THR A 67 -17.69 0.65 5.95
N TYR A 68 -17.17 -0.58 5.93
CA TYR A 68 -16.02 -0.98 5.13
C TYR A 68 -16.35 -1.38 3.69
N LEU A 69 -17.62 -1.60 3.35
CA LEU A 69 -18.02 -1.91 1.96
C LEU A 69 -17.69 -0.77 0.99
N HIS A 70 -17.58 0.47 1.47
CA HIS A 70 -17.19 1.60 0.64
C HIS A 70 -15.71 1.59 0.24
N PHE A 71 -14.84 0.91 1.00
CA PHE A 71 -13.42 0.79 0.64
C PHE A 71 -13.16 -0.34 -0.37
N PHE A 72 -14.14 -1.21 -0.60
CA PHE A 72 -13.99 -2.33 -1.51
C PHE A 72 -13.77 -1.89 -2.97
N PRO A 73 -14.58 -0.98 -3.56
CA PRO A 73 -14.34 -0.47 -4.91
C PRO A 73 -12.99 0.24 -5.06
N ILE A 74 -12.55 0.97 -4.03
CA ILE A 74 -11.25 1.66 -4.02
C ILE A 74 -10.11 0.64 -4.13
N GLY A 75 -10.19 -0.49 -3.42
CA GLY A 75 -9.20 -1.57 -3.50
C GLY A 75 -9.17 -2.25 -4.87
N VAL A 76 -10.33 -2.48 -5.49
CA VAL A 76 -10.43 -3.03 -6.84
C VAL A 76 -9.87 -2.05 -7.88
N LEU A 77 -10.16 -0.75 -7.75
CA LEU A 77 -9.63 0.30 -8.62
C LEU A 77 -8.10 0.41 -8.54
N PHE A 78 -7.55 0.34 -7.33
CA PHE A 78 -6.12 0.33 -7.09
C PHE A 78 -5.44 -0.86 -7.78
N LEU A 79 -6.01 -2.06 -7.63
CA LEU A 79 -5.49 -3.26 -8.28
C LEU A 79 -5.53 -3.15 -9.81
N LEU A 80 -6.60 -2.59 -10.37
CA LEU A 80 -6.75 -2.41 -11.82
C LEU A 80 -5.73 -1.42 -12.37
N PHE A 81 -5.53 -0.29 -11.71
CA PHE A 81 -4.53 0.71 -12.12
C PHE A 81 -3.08 0.22 -11.92
N ASP A 82 -2.81 -0.61 -10.90
CA ASP A 82 -1.49 -1.23 -10.71
C ASP A 82 -1.14 -2.18 -11.88
N VAL A 83 -2.13 -2.97 -12.34
CA VAL A 83 -1.98 -3.81 -13.55
C VAL A 83 -1.76 -2.96 -14.81
N GLU A 84 -2.46 -1.83 -14.95
CA GLU A 84 -2.26 -0.88 -16.07
C GLU A 84 -0.83 -0.32 -16.10
N LEU A 85 -0.25 0.00 -14.93
CA LEU A 85 1.13 0.48 -14.83
C LEU A 85 2.16 -0.59 -15.23
N ILE A 86 1.96 -1.85 -14.84
CA ILE A 86 2.84 -2.95 -15.23
C ILE A 86 2.89 -3.10 -16.75
N VAL A 87 1.78 -2.85 -17.45
CA VAL A 87 1.71 -2.88 -18.92
C VAL A 87 2.31 -1.60 -19.54
N CYS A 88 2.14 -0.43 -18.90
CA CYS A 88 2.62 0.86 -19.41
C CYS A 88 4.16 0.99 -19.39
N LEU A 89 4.82 0.52 -18.32
CA LEU A 89 6.27 0.61 -18.16
C LEU A 89 7.09 -0.01 -19.30
N PRO A 90 6.86 -1.27 -19.73
CA PRO A 90 7.63 -1.87 -20.82
C PRO A 90 7.37 -1.17 -22.17
N ILE A 91 6.15 -0.66 -22.41
CA ILE A 91 5.81 0.09 -23.64
C ILE A 91 6.61 1.40 -23.69
N SER A 92 6.74 2.10 -22.56
CA SER A 92 7.50 3.36 -22.47
C SER A 92 8.99 3.18 -22.75
N LEU A 93 9.56 2.04 -22.35
CA LEU A 93 10.97 1.72 -22.55
C LEU A 93 11.27 1.19 -23.97
N MET A 94 10.28 0.61 -24.64
CA MET A 94 10.41 0.21 -26.03
C MET A 94 10.26 1.44 -26.93
N SER A 95 11.17 1.63 -27.88
CA SER A 95 10.92 2.59 -28.96
C SER A 95 9.63 2.16 -29.65
N ILE A 96 8.66 3.08 -29.77
CA ILE A 96 7.45 2.98 -30.59
C ILE A 96 7.88 2.98 -32.07
N SER A 97 8.80 2.09 -32.43
CA SER A 97 8.95 1.66 -33.80
C SER A 97 7.65 0.95 -34.16
N SER A 98 7.25 1.12 -35.41
CA SER A 98 5.98 0.75 -36.02
C SER A 98 5.70 -0.77 -36.03
N ASP A 99 5.90 -1.45 -34.91
CA ASP A 99 5.55 -2.84 -34.70
C ASP A 99 4.06 -2.90 -34.33
N LEU A 100 3.31 -3.74 -35.07
CA LEU A 100 1.90 -4.00 -34.85
C LEU A 100 1.61 -4.42 -33.39
N ARG A 101 2.59 -5.05 -32.74
CA ARG A 101 2.51 -5.47 -31.34
C ARG A 101 2.39 -4.30 -30.37
N GLY A 102 3.18 -3.23 -30.56
CA GLY A 102 3.12 -2.03 -29.72
C GLY A 102 1.77 -1.33 -29.82
N MET A 103 1.18 -1.33 -31.02
CA MET A 103 -0.16 -0.79 -31.26
C MET A 103 -1.26 -1.58 -30.52
N VAL A 104 -1.16 -2.91 -30.45
CA VAL A 104 -2.11 -3.74 -29.68
C VAL A 104 -2.02 -3.44 -28.18
N TRP A 105 -0.80 -3.35 -27.63
CA TRP A 105 -0.60 -3.02 -26.22
C TRP A 105 -1.08 -1.61 -25.88
N PHE A 106 -0.85 -0.63 -26.77
CA PHE A 106 -1.37 0.72 -26.62
C PHE A 106 -2.90 0.77 -26.69
N ALA A 107 -3.52 0.01 -27.59
CA ALA A 107 -4.98 -0.10 -27.66
C ALA A 107 -5.57 -0.70 -26.37
N LEU A 108 -4.94 -1.73 -25.80
CA LEU A 108 -5.34 -2.31 -24.52
C LEU A 108 -5.22 -1.30 -23.38
N PHE A 109 -4.13 -0.52 -23.33
CA PHE A 109 -3.96 0.56 -22.36
C PHE A 109 -5.13 1.56 -22.45
N VAL A 110 -5.44 2.06 -23.65
CA VAL A 110 -6.55 3.02 -23.85
C VAL A 110 -7.89 2.45 -23.41
N ILE A 111 -8.17 1.17 -23.67
CA ILE A 111 -9.43 0.52 -23.25
C ILE A 111 -9.52 0.47 -21.71
N LEU A 112 -8.42 0.14 -21.03
CA LEU A 112 -8.38 0.11 -19.57
C LEU A 112 -8.55 1.51 -18.96
N THR A 113 -7.88 2.52 -19.51
CA THR A 113 -8.04 3.92 -19.07
C THR A 113 -9.49 4.42 -19.29
N LEU A 114 -10.14 4.04 -20.39
CA LEU A 114 -11.55 4.40 -20.63
C LEU A 114 -12.49 3.71 -19.62
N GLY A 115 -12.24 2.45 -19.28
CA GLY A 115 -12.98 1.75 -18.22
C GLY A 115 -12.86 2.46 -16.87
N LEU A 116 -11.66 2.93 -16.52
CA LEU A 116 -11.40 3.72 -15.32
C LEU A 116 -12.20 5.04 -15.31
N ILE A 117 -12.24 5.75 -16.44
CA ILE A 117 -13.01 7.00 -16.57
C ILE A 117 -14.51 6.74 -16.36
N VAL A 118 -15.05 5.67 -16.94
CA VAL A 118 -16.47 5.30 -16.76
C VAL A 118 -16.79 5.02 -15.30
N GLU A 119 -15.91 4.33 -14.58
CA GLU A 119 -16.08 4.03 -13.15
C GLU A 119 -16.10 5.32 -12.29
N ILE A 120 -15.18 6.25 -12.58
CA ILE A 120 -15.13 7.56 -11.90
C ILE A 120 -16.41 8.37 -12.18
N MET A 121 -16.87 8.39 -13.43
CA MET A 121 -18.10 9.10 -13.81
C MET A 121 -19.37 8.47 -13.21
N SER A 122 -19.33 7.19 -12.87
CA SER A 122 -20.49 6.47 -12.29
C SER A 122 -20.73 6.82 -10.82
N GLY A 123 -19.84 7.61 -10.19
CA GLY A 123 -20.04 8.12 -8.83
C GLY A 123 -19.93 7.05 -7.74
N LEU A 124 -19.43 5.84 -8.04
CA LEU A 124 -19.23 4.78 -7.05
C LEU A 124 -18.18 5.14 -5.96
N LEU A 125 -17.39 6.18 -6.22
CA LEU A 125 -16.39 6.74 -5.31
C LEU A 125 -16.92 7.90 -4.47
N GLU A 126 -18.17 8.34 -4.70
CA GLU A 126 -18.75 9.47 -3.98
C GLU A 126 -19.21 9.06 -2.59
N TRP A 127 -18.78 9.85 -1.61
CA TRP A 127 -19.14 9.68 -0.21
C TRP A 127 -20.56 10.19 -0.03
N LYS A 128 -21.49 9.30 0.33
CA LYS A 128 -22.76 9.74 0.87
C LYS A 128 -22.63 9.83 2.38
N ASP A 129 -22.66 11.05 2.90
CA ASP A 129 -22.75 11.28 4.33
C ASP A 129 -23.97 10.54 4.86
N SER A 130 -23.76 9.54 5.71
CA SER A 130 -24.85 8.89 6.40
C SER A 130 -25.44 9.89 7.40
N PRO A 131 -26.79 10.01 7.52
CA PRO A 131 -27.42 10.84 8.55
C PRO A 131 -27.34 10.24 9.96
N PHE A 132 -26.39 9.32 10.17
CA PHE A 132 -26.06 8.68 11.45
C PHE A 132 -24.57 8.82 11.67
#